data_AF-A0A8J2MB58-F1
#
_entry.id   AF-A0A8J2MB58-F1
#
_cell.length_a   1.000
_cell.length_b   1.000
_cell.length_c   1.000
_cell.angle_alpha   90.00
_cell.angle_beta   90.00
_cell.angle_gamma   90.00
#
_symmetry.space_group_name_H-M   'P 1'
#
loop_
_entity.id
_entity.type
_entity.pdbx_description
1 polymer ?
#
loop_
_entity_poly.entity_id
_entity_poly.type
_entity_poly.pdbx_seq_one_letter_code
_entity_poly.pdbx_strand_id
1 'polypeptide(L)'
;MIKQEDRGIDRVALLSTEDGVRIGSSNTIEILMEHDFDLVINDKTYRVRTPSQEKPSPEELERLSSVRNLVGQLYAALNVDEHQLRVERQMLEELEKLQLEVGPLEKKRELIAQQASKRTNVLTWVGLGLMSVQFGILARLTWWEYSWDIMEPVTYFVTYGTAMLAYAYFVLTKQVRRFFEKEKVNFILYCRSLSPLD
;
A
#
# COMPACT_ATOMS: atom_id res chain seq x y z
N MET A 1 -26.31 8.59 -14.20
CA MET A 1 -27.23 9.75 -14.36
C MET A 1 -28.69 9.34 -14.31
N ILE A 2 -29.20 8.44 -15.15
CA ILE A 2 -30.64 8.06 -15.17
C ILE A 2 -31.17 7.59 -13.78
N LYS A 3 -30.42 6.76 -13.05
CA LYS A 3 -30.78 6.32 -11.69
C LYS A 3 -30.77 7.43 -10.62
N GLN A 4 -30.13 8.56 -10.91
CA GLN A 4 -30.00 9.69 -9.99
C GLN A 4 -31.11 10.73 -10.21
N GLU A 5 -31.66 10.78 -11.43
CA GLU A 5 -32.72 11.70 -11.84
C GLU A 5 -34.11 11.27 -11.34
N ASP A 6 -34.37 9.95 -11.31
CA ASP A 6 -35.60 9.39 -10.75
C ASP A 6 -35.31 8.27 -9.75
N ARG A 7 -35.75 8.47 -8.50
CA ARG A 7 -35.58 7.52 -7.39
C ARG A 7 -36.50 6.29 -7.51
N GLY A 8 -37.47 6.29 -8.42
CA GLY A 8 -38.35 5.15 -8.72
C GLY A 8 -37.73 4.09 -9.65
N ILE A 9 -36.51 4.31 -10.13
CA ILE A 9 -35.80 3.39 -11.04
C ILE A 9 -34.84 2.50 -10.25
N ASP A 10 -35.20 1.22 -10.09
CA ASP A 10 -34.39 0.23 -9.38
C ASP A 10 -33.28 -0.36 -10.30
N ARG A 11 -33.68 -0.72 -11.53
CA ARG A 11 -32.80 -1.39 -12.50
C ARG A 11 -32.81 -0.72 -13.87
N VAL A 12 -31.60 -0.45 -14.37
CA VAL A 12 -31.36 0.02 -15.74
C VAL A 12 -30.36 -0.92 -16.39
N ALA A 13 -30.69 -1.44 -17.56
CA ALA A 13 -29.80 -2.24 -18.39
C ALA A 13 -29.91 -1.80 -19.85
N LEU A 14 -28.76 -1.77 -20.52
CA LEU A 14 -28.67 -1.56 -21.97
C LEU A 14 -28.41 -2.92 -22.61
N LEU A 15 -29.21 -3.28 -23.61
CA LEU A 15 -29.10 -4.52 -24.37
C LEU A 15 -28.89 -4.18 -25.85
N SER A 16 -28.07 -4.96 -26.55
CA SER A 16 -27.97 -4.87 -28.01
C SER A 16 -29.26 -5.39 -28.66
N THR A 17 -29.77 -4.68 -29.67
CA THR A 17 -30.99 -5.08 -30.40
C THR A 17 -30.81 -6.37 -31.20
N GLU A 18 -29.59 -6.63 -31.69
CA GLU A 18 -29.28 -7.77 -32.55
C GLU A 18 -29.05 -9.06 -31.74
N ASP A 19 -28.28 -8.97 -30.64
CA ASP A 19 -27.83 -10.14 -29.90
C ASP A 19 -28.49 -10.31 -28.52
N GLY A 20 -29.25 -9.32 -28.06
CA GLY A 20 -29.81 -9.31 -26.69
C GLY A 20 -28.76 -9.30 -25.58
N VAL A 21 -27.49 -9.07 -25.92
CA VAL A 21 -26.36 -9.06 -24.99
C VAL A 21 -26.31 -7.75 -24.22
N ARG A 22 -25.99 -7.83 -22.93
CA ARG A 22 -25.85 -6.66 -22.06
C ARG A 22 -24.60 -5.86 -22.41
N ILE A 23 -24.79 -4.56 -22.64
CA ILE A 23 -23.71 -3.62 -22.93
C ILE A 23 -23.03 -3.22 -21.61
N GLY A 24 -21.70 -3.21 -21.61
CA GLY A 24 -20.88 -2.89 -20.44
C GLY A 24 -21.03 -1.43 -20.00
N SER A 25 -20.94 -1.18 -18.69
CA SER A 25 -21.06 0.17 -18.12
C SER A 25 -19.92 1.12 -18.50
N SER A 26 -18.81 0.59 -19.00
CA SER A 26 -17.62 1.36 -19.37
C SER A 26 -17.54 1.71 -20.86
N ASN A 27 -18.53 1.30 -21.67
CA ASN A 27 -18.55 1.64 -23.10
C ASN A 27 -18.88 3.13 -23.28
N THR A 28 -18.19 3.77 -24.23
CA THR A 28 -18.47 5.15 -24.62
C THR A 28 -19.85 5.26 -25.27
N ILE A 29 -20.52 6.39 -25.05
CA ILE A 29 -21.83 6.69 -25.66
C ILE A 29 -21.78 6.68 -27.20
N GLU A 30 -20.64 7.05 -27.78
CA GLU A 30 -20.42 7.06 -29.23
C GLU A 30 -20.54 5.65 -29.83
N ILE A 31 -19.89 4.65 -29.22
CA ILE A 31 -19.97 3.24 -29.60
C ILE A 31 -21.39 2.71 -29.39
N LEU A 32 -22.08 3.16 -28.33
CA LEU A 32 -23.48 2.80 -28.08
C LEU A 32 -24.43 3.32 -29.16
N MET A 33 -24.12 4.49 -29.77
CA MET A 33 -24.97 5.12 -30.77
C MET A 33 -24.76 4.60 -32.20
N GLU A 34 -23.74 3.77 -32.44
CA GLU A 34 -23.48 3.19 -33.78
C GLU A 34 -24.56 2.19 -34.21
N HIS A 35 -25.21 1.52 -33.26
CA HIS A 35 -26.23 0.51 -33.49
C HIS A 35 -27.47 0.77 -32.64
N ASP A 36 -28.62 0.25 -33.09
CA ASP A 36 -29.86 0.31 -32.32
C ASP A 36 -29.73 -0.50 -31.02
N PHE A 37 -30.20 0.05 -29.90
CA PHE A 37 -30.12 -0.61 -28.60
C PHE A 37 -31.44 -0.54 -27.83
N ASP A 38 -31.63 -1.51 -26.95
CA ASP A 38 -32.76 -1.57 -26.04
C ASP A 38 -32.37 -1.04 -24.66
N LEU A 39 -33.15 -0.08 -24.19
CA LEU A 39 -33.07 0.44 -22.84
C LEU A 39 -34.14 -0.24 -21.99
N VAL A 40 -33.73 -1.10 -21.07
CA VAL A 40 -34.60 -1.76 -20.10
C VAL A 40 -34.58 -0.96 -18.80
N ILE A 41 -35.73 -0.38 -18.45
CA ILE A 41 -35.95 0.34 -17.19
C ILE A 41 -36.98 -0.45 -16.39
N ASN A 42 -36.57 -1.01 -15.25
CA ASN A 42 -37.36 -1.93 -14.44
C ASN A 42 -37.91 -3.11 -15.28
N ASP A 43 -39.21 -3.10 -15.59
CA ASP A 43 -39.93 -4.11 -16.39
C ASP A 43 -40.36 -3.59 -17.79
N LYS A 44 -39.95 -2.37 -18.17
CA LYS A 44 -40.28 -1.79 -19.48
C LYS A 44 -39.05 -1.75 -20.38
N THR A 45 -39.20 -2.27 -21.59
CA THR A 45 -38.18 -2.23 -22.64
C THR A 45 -38.51 -1.13 -23.64
N TYR A 46 -37.58 -0.20 -23.84
CA TYR A 46 -37.65 0.88 -24.82
C TYR A 46 -36.65 0.64 -25.93
N ARG A 47 -37.13 0.48 -27.16
CA ARG A 47 -36.26 0.36 -28.33
C ARG A 47 -35.84 1.74 -28.82
N VAL A 48 -34.56 2.04 -28.70
CA VAL A 48 -33.97 3.30 -29.16
C VAL A 48 -33.39 3.08 -30.54
N ARG A 49 -33.95 3.78 -31.53
CA ARG A 49 -33.37 3.83 -32.88
C ARG A 49 -32.39 4.97 -32.95
N THR A 50 -31.13 4.68 -33.23
CA THR A 50 -30.10 5.70 -33.32
C THR A 50 -30.22 6.39 -34.68
N PRO A 51 -30.19 7.73 -34.75
CA PRO A 51 -30.17 8.42 -36.03
C PRO A 51 -28.85 8.09 -36.75
N SER A 52 -28.92 7.80 -38.06
CA SER A 52 -27.73 7.63 -38.88
C SER A 52 -26.85 8.86 -38.74
N GLN A 53 -25.68 8.70 -38.10
CA GLN A 53 -24.73 9.80 -37.97
C GLN A 53 -24.17 10.09 -39.36
N GLU A 54 -24.53 11.24 -39.91
CA GLU A 54 -23.94 11.77 -41.13
C GLU A 54 -22.47 12.07 -40.81
N LYS A 55 -21.57 11.18 -41.21
CA LYS A 55 -20.14 11.36 -40.97
C LYS A 55 -19.73 12.62 -41.73
N PRO A 56 -19.22 13.67 -41.05
CA PRO A 56 -18.77 14.88 -41.72
C PRO A 56 -17.71 14.51 -42.77
N SER A 57 -17.65 15.27 -43.86
CA SER A 57 -16.65 15.01 -44.89
C SER A 57 -15.24 15.08 -44.29
N PRO A 58 -14.26 14.30 -44.80
CA PRO A 58 -12.91 14.26 -44.24
C PRO A 58 -12.24 15.65 -44.22
N GLU A 59 -12.56 16.52 -45.18
CA GLU A 59 -12.06 17.90 -45.23
C GLU A 59 -12.68 18.79 -44.13
N GLU A 60 -13.97 18.64 -43.83
CA GLU A 60 -14.63 19.37 -42.74
C GLU A 60 -14.13 18.92 -41.37
N LEU A 61 -13.87 17.61 -41.22
CA LEU A 61 -13.30 17.04 -40.00
C LEU A 61 -11.91 17.61 -39.72
N GLU A 62 -11.07 17.74 -40.76
CA GLU A 62 -9.73 18.31 -40.63
C GLU A 62 -9.79 19.78 -40.18
N ARG A 63 -10.65 20.58 -40.81
CA ARG A 63 -10.85 21.99 -40.43
C ARG A 63 -11.35 22.14 -39.00
N LEU A 64 -12.39 21.39 -38.61
CA LEU A 64 -12.93 21.39 -37.25
C LEU A 64 -11.88 20.97 -36.22
N SER A 65 -11.03 19.99 -36.56
CA SER A 65 -9.95 19.54 -35.67
C SER A 65 -8.92 20.65 -35.42
N SER A 66 -8.57 21.42 -36.46
CA SER A 66 -7.61 22.53 -36.33
C SER A 66 -8.15 23.65 -35.44
N VAL A 67 -9.43 24.01 -35.59
CA VAL A 67 -10.09 25.03 -34.77
C VAL A 67 -10.20 24.55 -33.32
N ARG A 68 -10.59 23.29 -33.11
CA ARG A 68 -10.66 22.68 -31.78
C ARG A 68 -9.29 22.67 -31.09
N ASN A 69 -8.22 22.36 -31.82
CA ASN A 69 -6.86 22.39 -31.28
C ASN A 69 -6.43 23.81 -30.90
N LEU A 70 -6.75 24.81 -31.72
CA LEU A 70 -6.42 26.21 -31.43
C LEU A 70 -7.17 26.73 -30.20
N VAL A 71 -8.46 26.42 -30.10
CA VAL A 71 -9.29 26.74 -28.92
C VAL A 71 -8.77 26.00 -27.69
N GLY A 72 -8.38 24.73 -27.83
CA GLY A 72 -7.79 23.93 -26.76
C GLY A 72 -6.47 24.52 -26.26
N GLN A 73 -5.60 24.98 -27.17
CA GLN A 73 -4.35 25.65 -26.83
C GLN A 73 -4.58 26.99 -26.13
N LEU A 74 -5.55 27.79 -26.60
CA LEU A 74 -5.90 29.06 -25.96
C LEU A 74 -6.50 28.84 -24.56
N TYR A 75 -7.41 27.88 -24.43
CA TYR A 75 -8.02 27.52 -23.15
C TYR A 75 -6.97 26.96 -22.18
N ALA A 76 -6.04 26.14 -22.65
CA ALA A 76 -4.90 25.72 -21.85
C ALA A 76 -4.05 26.93 -21.44
N ALA A 77 -3.61 27.76 -22.36
CA ALA A 77 -2.79 28.93 -22.03
C ALA A 77 -3.47 29.90 -21.04
N LEU A 78 -4.80 30.05 -21.11
CA LEU A 78 -5.54 30.98 -20.24
C LEU A 78 -5.89 30.38 -18.88
N ASN A 79 -6.11 29.06 -18.80
CA ASN A 79 -6.66 28.39 -17.61
C ASN A 79 -5.66 27.45 -16.90
N VAL A 80 -4.48 27.22 -17.48
CA VAL A 80 -3.42 26.38 -16.91
C VAL A 80 -2.83 27.01 -15.65
N ASP A 81 -2.62 28.32 -15.62
CA ASP A 81 -2.04 28.98 -14.45
C ASP A 81 -2.93 28.81 -13.21
N GLU A 82 -4.23 29.08 -13.34
CA GLU A 82 -5.15 28.98 -12.20
C GLU A 82 -5.37 27.53 -11.73
N HIS A 83 -5.39 26.59 -12.68
CA HIS A 83 -5.50 25.17 -12.36
C HIS A 83 -4.23 24.64 -11.69
N GLN A 84 -3.04 24.99 -12.20
CA GLN A 84 -1.76 24.59 -11.62
C GLN A 84 -1.60 25.14 -10.20
N LEU A 85 -1.92 26.42 -9.97
CA LEU A 85 -1.91 27.03 -8.63
C LEU A 85 -2.85 26.31 -7.65
N ARG A 86 -4.03 25.86 -8.10
CA ARG A 86 -4.99 25.13 -7.26
C ARG A 86 -4.46 23.74 -6.90
N VAL A 87 -3.92 23.02 -7.88
CA VAL A 87 -3.33 21.69 -7.66
C VAL A 87 -2.10 21.78 -6.76
N GLU A 88 -1.22 22.76 -6.98
CA GLU A 88 -0.05 22.99 -6.13
C GLU A 88 -0.45 23.24 -4.68
N ARG A 89 -1.45 24.09 -4.44
CA ARG A 89 -1.97 24.34 -3.08
C ARG A 89 -2.53 23.07 -2.45
N GLN A 90 -3.33 22.29 -3.17
CA GLN A 90 -3.86 21.03 -2.67
C GLN A 90 -2.74 20.03 -2.34
N MET A 91 -1.73 19.93 -3.20
CA MET A 91 -0.56 19.07 -2.94
C MET A 91 0.22 19.52 -1.71
N LEU A 92 0.41 20.83 -1.51
CA LEU A 92 1.09 21.37 -0.33
C LEU A 92 0.28 21.12 0.96
N GLU A 93 -1.04 21.29 0.92
CA GLU A 93 -1.94 21.00 2.05
C GLU A 93 -1.90 19.50 2.41
N GLU A 94 -1.94 18.61 1.42
CA GLU A 94 -1.79 17.17 1.66
C GLU A 94 -0.40 16.83 2.22
N LEU A 95 0.66 17.46 1.70
CA LEU A 95 2.02 17.26 2.18
C LEU A 95 2.15 17.68 3.64
N GLU A 96 1.60 18.84 4.02
CA GLU A 96 1.63 19.33 5.40
C GLU A 96 0.88 18.38 6.33
N LYS A 97 -0.32 17.93 5.91
CA LYS A 97 -1.12 16.96 6.67
C LYS A 97 -0.37 15.64 6.88
N LEU A 98 0.26 15.11 5.82
CA LEU A 98 1.08 13.91 5.89
C LEU A 98 2.31 14.10 6.79
N GLN A 99 3.01 15.23 6.72
CA GLN A 99 4.13 15.51 7.62
C GLN A 99 3.70 15.55 9.09
N LEU A 100 2.53 16.15 9.37
CA LEU A 100 1.98 16.23 10.72
C LEU A 100 1.62 14.84 11.26
N GLU A 101 1.11 13.94 10.41
CA GLU A 101 0.81 12.56 10.76
C GLU A 101 2.06 11.68 10.91
N VAL A 102 3.10 11.93 10.10
CA VAL A 102 4.38 11.18 10.15
C VAL A 102 5.23 11.57 11.36
N GLY A 103 5.21 12.83 11.78
CA GLY A 103 5.99 13.33 12.92
C GLY A 103 5.88 12.48 14.22
N PRO A 104 4.68 12.14 14.72
CA PRO A 104 4.55 11.30 15.92
C PRO A 104 5.01 9.85 15.69
N LEU A 105 4.89 9.33 14.46
CA LEU A 105 5.36 7.98 14.11
C LEU A 105 6.89 7.90 14.08
N GLU A 106 7.56 8.92 13.56
CA GLU A 106 9.03 9.01 13.57
C GLU A 106 9.58 9.09 14.99
N LYS A 107 9.00 9.94 15.84
CA LYS A 107 9.41 10.03 17.26
C LYS A 107 9.28 8.69 17.98
N LYS A 108 8.17 7.98 17.77
CA LYS A 108 7.97 6.63 18.35
C LYS A 108 9.00 5.64 17.81
N ARG A 109 9.29 5.67 16.50
CA ARG A 109 10.32 4.81 15.88
C ARG A 109 11.69 5.08 16.50
N GLU A 110 12.05 6.34 16.67
CA GLU A 110 13.35 6.73 17.22
C GLU A 110 13.50 6.27 18.67
N LEU A 111 12.48 6.45 19.51
CA LEU A 111 12.47 5.97 20.89
C LEU A 111 12.70 4.45 20.98
N ILE A 112 12.00 3.69 20.13
CA ILE A 112 12.15 2.23 20.07
C ILE A 112 13.56 1.86 19.58
N ALA A 113 14.09 2.57 18.58
CA ALA A 113 15.44 2.34 18.06
C ALA A 113 16.52 2.60 19.13
N GLN A 114 16.40 3.70 19.87
CA GLN A 114 17.30 4.02 20.97
C GLN A 114 17.22 2.96 22.09
N GLN A 115 16.00 2.52 22.45
CA GLN A 115 15.82 1.48 23.47
C GLN A 115 16.38 0.12 23.02
N ALA A 116 16.21 -0.24 21.75
CA ALA A 116 16.79 -1.46 21.18
C ALA A 116 18.32 -1.41 21.17
N SER A 117 18.92 -0.28 20.77
CA SER A 117 20.37 -0.08 20.78
C SER A 117 20.95 -0.23 22.20
N LYS A 118 20.33 0.39 23.20
CA LYS A 118 20.75 0.27 24.61
C LYS A 118 20.70 -1.19 25.09
N ARG A 119 19.62 -1.92 24.78
CA ARG A 119 19.47 -3.34 25.15
C ARG A 119 20.52 -4.22 24.48
N THR A 120 20.80 -4.00 23.19
CA THR A 120 21.84 -4.74 22.47
C THR A 120 23.21 -4.49 23.10
N ASN A 121 23.56 -3.24 23.37
CA ASN A 121 24.85 -2.92 24.01
C ASN A 121 25.00 -3.59 25.38
N VAL A 122 23.97 -3.51 26.23
CA VAL A 122 23.98 -4.18 27.54
C VAL A 122 24.17 -5.69 27.37
N LEU A 123 23.44 -6.32 26.45
CA LEU A 123 23.56 -7.76 26.21
C LEU A 123 24.95 -8.13 25.68
N THR A 124 25.53 -7.33 24.79
CA THR A 124 26.89 -7.54 24.29
C THR A 124 27.92 -7.45 25.42
N TRP A 125 27.81 -6.47 26.31
CA TRP A 125 28.70 -6.34 27.47
C TRP A 125 28.54 -7.48 28.47
N VAL A 126 27.30 -7.90 28.74
CA VAL A 126 27.01 -9.06 29.60
C VAL A 126 27.55 -10.34 28.99
N GLY A 127 27.37 -10.55 27.68
CA GLY A 127 27.92 -11.70 26.95
C GLY A 127 29.44 -11.74 27.01
N LEU A 128 30.11 -10.59 26.84
CA LEU A 128 31.56 -10.47 26.96
C LEU A 128 32.05 -10.79 28.37
N GLY A 129 31.36 -10.29 29.40
CA GLY A 129 31.65 -10.59 30.81
C GLY A 129 31.48 -12.07 31.13
N LEU A 130 30.38 -12.70 30.69
CA LEU A 130 30.13 -14.12 30.89
C LEU A 130 31.23 -14.99 30.23
N MET A 131 31.62 -14.66 29.00
CA MET A 131 32.70 -15.36 28.29
C MET A 131 34.06 -15.20 28.99
N SER A 132 34.34 -14.01 29.53
CA SER A 132 35.56 -13.77 30.30
C SER A 132 35.59 -14.54 31.63
N VAL A 133 34.46 -14.57 32.36
CA VAL A 133 34.32 -15.36 33.58
C VAL A 133 34.43 -16.85 33.29
N GLN A 134 33.79 -17.34 32.23
CA GLN A 134 33.91 -18.72 31.77
C GLN A 134 35.37 -19.08 31.52
N PHE A 135 36.12 -18.25 30.80
CA PHE A 135 37.54 -18.48 30.55
C PHE A 135 38.38 -18.43 31.84
N GLY A 136 38.12 -17.46 32.72
CA GLY A 136 38.86 -17.30 33.98
C GLY A 136 38.65 -18.45 34.97
N ILE A 137 37.42 -18.96 35.09
CA ILE A 137 37.11 -20.14 35.92
C ILE A 137 37.87 -21.36 35.38
N LEU A 138 37.81 -21.60 34.07
CA LEU A 138 38.52 -22.71 33.44
C LEU A 138 40.03 -22.59 33.66
N ALA A 139 40.61 -21.40 33.47
CA ALA A 139 42.03 -21.14 33.70
C ALA A 139 42.45 -21.38 35.16
N ARG A 140 41.61 -20.99 36.12
CA ARG A 140 41.87 -21.20 37.55
C ARG A 140 41.83 -22.69 37.91
N LEU A 141 40.82 -23.43 37.43
CA LEU A 141 40.69 -24.88 37.64
C LEU A 141 41.85 -25.67 37.01
N THR A 142 42.32 -25.27 35.82
CA THR A 142 43.45 -25.94 35.14
C THR A 142 44.81 -25.77 35.80
N TRP A 143 45.01 -24.71 36.60
CA TRP A 143 46.33 -24.41 37.19
C TRP A 143 46.46 -24.80 38.66
N TRP A 144 45.37 -24.93 39.42
CA TRP A 144 45.43 -25.17 40.86
C TRP A 144 44.89 -26.52 41.33
N GLU A 145 43.84 -27.07 40.70
CA GLU A 145 43.09 -28.19 41.29
C GLU A 145 43.04 -29.47 40.45
N TYR A 146 43.02 -29.41 39.10
CA TYR A 146 42.83 -30.63 38.28
C TYR A 146 43.63 -30.62 36.97
N SER A 147 44.28 -31.75 36.68
CA SER A 147 44.89 -32.04 35.37
C SER A 147 43.83 -31.99 34.25
N TRP A 148 44.28 -31.68 33.02
CA TRP A 148 43.47 -31.46 31.82
C TRP A 148 42.40 -32.52 31.52
N ASP A 149 42.57 -33.75 32.02
CA ASP A 149 41.68 -34.91 31.89
C ASP A 149 40.25 -34.69 32.45
N ILE A 150 40.08 -33.85 33.48
CA ILE A 150 38.76 -33.54 34.07
C ILE A 150 38.06 -32.36 33.37
N MET A 151 38.80 -31.57 32.59
CA MET A 151 38.29 -30.34 31.94
C MET A 151 37.62 -30.61 30.59
N GLU A 152 37.92 -31.73 29.95
CA GLU A 152 37.35 -32.14 28.65
C GLU A 152 35.81 -32.23 28.69
N PRO A 153 35.16 -32.94 29.64
CA PRO A 153 33.70 -32.99 29.69
C PRO A 153 33.08 -31.65 30.12
N VAL A 154 33.73 -30.91 31.03
CA VAL A 154 33.19 -29.65 31.58
C VAL A 154 33.13 -28.56 30.52
N THR A 155 34.21 -28.39 29.75
CA THR A 155 34.25 -27.41 28.66
C THR A 155 33.23 -27.71 27.56
N TYR A 156 33.00 -28.99 27.27
CA TYR A 156 31.99 -29.42 26.31
C TYR A 156 30.57 -29.02 26.75
N PHE A 157 30.19 -29.32 27.99
CA PHE A 157 28.86 -28.96 28.52
C PHE A 157 28.65 -27.44 28.57
N VAL A 158 29.67 -26.67 28.97
CA VAL A 158 29.55 -25.22 29.05
C VAL A 158 29.45 -24.59 27.66
N THR A 159 30.25 -25.05 26.69
CA THR A 159 30.19 -24.57 25.30
C THR A 159 28.85 -24.91 24.66
N TYR A 160 28.36 -26.14 24.85
CA TYR A 160 27.08 -26.56 24.31
C TYR A 160 25.91 -25.84 24.98
N GLY A 161 25.97 -25.65 26.31
CA GLY A 161 24.96 -24.91 27.07
C GLY A 161 24.89 -23.43 26.69
N THR A 162 26.04 -22.76 26.54
CA THR A 162 26.09 -21.37 26.08
C THR A 162 25.58 -21.22 24.64
N ALA A 163 25.94 -22.14 23.74
CA ALA A 163 25.42 -22.17 22.37
C ALA A 163 23.90 -22.39 22.33
N MET A 164 23.38 -23.32 23.14
CA MET A 164 21.95 -23.62 23.25
C MET A 164 21.18 -22.42 23.79
N LEU A 165 21.71 -21.72 24.80
CA LEU A 165 21.09 -20.53 25.39
C LEU A 165 21.08 -19.35 24.41
N ALA A 166 22.17 -19.15 23.66
CA ALA A 166 22.23 -18.17 22.57
C ALA A 166 21.21 -18.47 21.46
N TYR A 167 21.06 -19.74 21.09
CA TYR A 167 20.07 -20.16 20.11
C TYR A 167 18.63 -19.99 20.61
N ALA A 168 18.34 -20.37 21.86
CA ALA A 168 17.03 -20.17 22.48
C ALA A 168 16.66 -18.67 22.53
N TYR A 169 17.61 -17.82 22.93
CA TYR A 169 17.43 -16.36 22.91
C TYR A 169 17.14 -15.84 21.50
N PHE A 170 17.86 -16.33 20.48
CA PHE A 170 17.63 -15.94 19.09
C PHE A 170 16.24 -16.34 18.59
N VAL A 171 15.80 -17.57 18.88
CA VAL A 171 14.47 -18.07 18.47
C VAL A 171 13.37 -17.25 19.14
N LEU A 172 13.46 -17.03 20.46
CA LEU A 172 12.52 -16.20 21.20
C LEU A 172 12.46 -14.78 20.63
N THR A 173 13.61 -14.15 20.41
CA THR A 173 13.69 -12.79 19.85
C THR A 173 13.08 -12.71 18.44
N LYS A 174 13.31 -13.72 17.59
CA LYS A 174 12.69 -13.78 16.24
C LYS A 174 11.19 -13.98 16.28
N GLN A 175 10.67 -14.75 17.23
CA GLN A 175 9.23 -14.96 17.39
C GLN A 175 8.56 -13.66 17.83
N VAL A 176 9.13 -12.96 18.83
CA VAL A 176 8.63 -11.66 19.28
C VAL A 176 8.64 -10.65 18.13
N ARG A 177 9.73 -10.57 17.34
CA ARG A 177 9.78 -9.67 16.17
C ARG A 177 8.69 -9.98 15.15
N ARG A 178 8.50 -11.27 14.80
CA ARG A 178 7.47 -11.68 13.83
C ARG A 178 6.06 -11.38 14.32
N PHE A 179 5.80 -11.50 15.63
CA PHE A 179 4.50 -11.16 16.21
C PHE A 179 4.18 -9.66 16.04
N PHE A 180 5.10 -8.79 16.45
CA PHE A 180 4.94 -7.34 16.28
C PHE A 180 4.81 -6.91 14.82
N GLU A 181 5.51 -7.57 13.90
CA GLU A 181 5.41 -7.29 12.46
C GLU A 181 3.98 -7.55 11.94
N LYS A 182 3.39 -8.69 12.33
CA LYS A 182 2.02 -9.04 11.91
C LYS A 182 0.99 -8.05 12.44
N GLU A 183 1.14 -7.60 13.69
CA GLU A 183 0.23 -6.64 14.31
C GLU A 183 0.29 -5.27 13.62
N LYS A 184 1.50 -4.79 13.27
CA LYS A 184 1.67 -3.56 12.49
C LYS A 184 1.03 -3.65 11.11
N VAL A 185 1.25 -4.74 10.39
CA VAL A 185 0.66 -4.95 9.05
C VAL A 185 -0.87 -4.96 9.14
N ASN A 186 -1.44 -5.65 10.12
CA ASN A 186 -2.89 -5.66 10.34
C ASN A 186 -3.43 -4.27 10.69
N PHE A 187 -2.72 -3.49 11.50
CA PHE A 187 -3.11 -2.12 11.82
C PHE A 187 -3.11 -1.22 10.57
N ILE A 188 -2.07 -1.32 9.72
CA ILE A 188 -2.00 -0.55 8.47
C ILE A 188 -3.13 -0.96 7.50
N LEU A 189 -3.40 -2.26 7.38
CA LEU A 189 -4.52 -2.76 6.58
C LEU A 189 -5.88 -2.27 7.12
N TYR A 190 -6.03 -2.22 8.44
CA TYR A 190 -7.22 -1.68 9.09
C TYR A 190 -7.40 -0.19 8.79
N CYS A 191 -6.35 0.63 8.95
CA CYS A 191 -6.39 2.04 8.59
C CYS A 191 -6.71 2.27 7.12
N ARG A 192 -6.13 1.46 6.21
CA ARG A 192 -6.43 1.53 4.77
C ARG A 192 -7.87 1.14 4.44
N SER A 193 -8.47 0.23 5.21
CA SER A 193 -9.88 -0.14 5.04
C SER A 193 -10.83 0.95 5.56
N LEU A 194 -10.36 1.79 6.48
CA LEU A 194 -11.12 2.90 7.08
C LEU A 194 -11.00 4.22 6.31
N SER A 195 -10.09 4.33 5.34
CA SER A 195 -10.07 5.40 4.35
C SER A 195 -10.78 4.91 3.07
N PRO A 196 -12.13 4.83 3.03
CA PRO A 196 -12.81 4.67 1.76
C PRO A 196 -12.48 5.89 0.90
N LEU A 197 -12.19 5.63 -0.38
CA LEU A 197 -11.92 6.63 -1.40
C LEU A 197 -12.91 7.80 -1.30
N ASP A 198 -12.38 9.00 -1.04
CA ASP A 198 -12.88 10.22 -1.68
C ASP A 198 -12.15 10.39 -3.02
#